data_AF-A0A2V6D5E7-F1
#
_entry.id   AF-A0A2V6D5E7-F1
#
_cell.length_a   1.000
_cell.length_b   1.000
_cell.length_c   1.000
_cell.angle_alpha   90.00
_cell.angle_beta   90.00
_cell.angle_gamma   90.00
#
_symmetry.space_group_name_H-M   'P 1'
#
loop_
_entity.id
_entity.type
_entity.pdbx_description
1 polymer ?
#
loop_
_entity_poly.entity_id
_entity_poly.type
_entity_poly.pdbx_seq_one_letter_code
_entity_poly.pdbx_strand_id
1 'polypeptide(L)'
;VHTVEHVLSALSAMGVDNAVIEMDANEPPIGDGSAAPYVEVIKKAGTAAQEAPRRFFDVREPIHLESKSGSLLVLLPDDKFRVSCTQAGPNNRFTQFFSAEISPALYEREIAPARTFVYYEEVAPLMEKNLIKGGSLENAIVVRGDAVLSKEPLRFADEFARHKILDIIGDIALIGTRIRGHIIAVKPGHPPGEGGLDINQVMEILPHRFPFLMVDRILGFEGETKCTGMKAVTVNEPFFAGHFPGHPVMPGVLQIEAMAQVASILLMKLAKSASRIGYFMSADDVKFRKPVFPGDTLFIHAELTKARSNRLAKAHCSCVVNDAIVSEGDLMFTFLDK
;
A
#
# COMPACT_ATOMS: atom_id res chain seq x y z
N VAL A 1 8.32 -2.11 -6.29
CA VAL A 1 9.21 -1.42 -5.34
C VAL A 1 8.52 -1.52 -3.98
N HIS A 2 9.21 -2.02 -2.96
CA HIS A 2 8.69 -2.19 -1.60
C HIS A 2 9.23 -1.09 -0.68
N THR A 3 8.59 -0.88 0.47
CA THR A 3 9.10 -0.01 1.56
C THR A 3 9.44 1.42 1.08
N VAL A 4 8.50 2.02 0.35
CA VAL A 4 8.68 3.36 -0.27
C VAL A 4 8.26 4.49 0.66
N GLU A 5 7.55 4.19 1.73
CA GLU A 5 6.90 5.13 2.64
C GLU A 5 7.88 6.16 3.21
N HIS A 6 9.07 5.78 3.66
CA HIS A 6 10.03 6.73 4.26
C HIS A 6 10.58 7.73 3.24
N VAL A 7 10.95 7.26 2.04
CA VAL A 7 11.50 8.13 1.00
C VAL A 7 10.42 9.06 0.44
N LEU A 8 9.21 8.55 0.23
CA LEU A 8 8.07 9.36 -0.23
C LEU A 8 7.63 10.37 0.83
N SER A 9 7.67 9.98 2.10
CA SER A 9 7.40 10.86 3.24
C SER A 9 8.37 12.04 3.26
N ALA A 10 9.68 11.76 3.13
CA ALA A 10 10.72 12.78 3.09
C ALA A 10 10.56 13.72 1.91
N LEU A 11 10.40 13.19 0.68
CA LEU A 11 10.23 14.00 -0.53
C LEU A 11 8.99 14.91 -0.41
N SER A 12 7.85 14.33 -0.06
CA SER A 12 6.59 15.05 0.05
C SER A 12 6.67 16.15 1.10
N ALA A 13 7.12 15.83 2.31
CA ALA A 13 7.17 16.78 3.42
C ALA A 13 8.22 17.88 3.23
N MET A 14 9.33 17.58 2.56
CA MET A 14 10.38 18.56 2.24
C MET A 14 10.06 19.46 1.04
N GLY A 15 8.84 19.36 0.48
CA GLY A 15 8.39 20.26 -0.58
C GLY A 15 8.79 19.83 -1.99
N VAL A 16 9.20 18.57 -2.19
CA VAL A 16 9.49 18.00 -3.51
C VAL A 16 8.20 17.47 -4.13
N ASP A 17 7.84 18.01 -5.29
CA ASP A 17 6.65 17.58 -6.04
C ASP A 17 7.02 16.59 -7.17
N ASN A 18 8.20 16.76 -7.76
CA ASN A 18 8.66 15.96 -8.89
C ASN A 18 10.09 15.47 -8.61
N ALA A 19 10.30 14.16 -8.68
CA ALA A 19 11.61 13.53 -8.52
C ALA A 19 11.68 12.23 -9.32
N VAL A 20 12.89 11.88 -9.76
CA VAL A 20 13.21 10.54 -10.29
C VAL A 20 14.03 9.84 -9.22
N ILE A 21 13.58 8.66 -8.79
CA ILE A 21 14.27 7.80 -7.82
C ILE A 21 14.78 6.59 -8.58
N GLU A 22 16.09 6.53 -8.82
CA GLU A 22 16.74 5.40 -9.47
C GLU A 22 17.27 4.44 -8.40
N MET A 23 17.06 3.14 -8.61
CA MET A 23 17.43 2.09 -7.66
C MET A 23 17.89 0.84 -8.40
N ASP A 24 18.86 0.14 -7.83
CA ASP A 24 19.39 -1.15 -8.32
C ASP A 24 18.83 -2.35 -7.53
N ALA A 25 17.93 -2.10 -6.58
CA ALA A 25 17.25 -3.09 -5.75
C ALA A 25 15.71 -2.91 -5.81
N ASN A 26 14.98 -3.85 -5.21
CA ASN A 26 13.51 -3.86 -5.17
C ASN A 26 12.91 -3.01 -4.04
N GLU A 27 13.72 -2.44 -3.15
CA GLU A 27 13.31 -1.58 -2.02
C GLU A 27 14.36 -0.49 -1.73
N PRO A 28 13.95 0.73 -1.31
CA PRO A 28 14.89 1.78 -0.90
C PRO A 28 15.67 1.35 0.36
N PRO A 29 16.87 1.90 0.59
CA PRO A 29 17.63 1.58 1.79
C PRO A 29 16.88 1.99 3.07
N ILE A 30 16.76 1.08 4.03
CA ILE A 30 16.03 1.36 5.29
C ILE A 30 16.70 2.46 6.15
N GLY A 31 17.97 2.76 5.89
CA GLY A 31 18.74 3.76 6.65
C GLY A 31 18.84 3.37 8.12
N ASP A 32 18.50 4.30 9.01
CA ASP A 32 18.41 4.08 10.46
C ASP A 32 16.98 3.73 10.91
N GLY A 33 16.09 3.37 9.98
CA GLY A 33 14.68 3.14 10.24
C GLY A 33 13.80 4.38 10.23
N SER A 34 14.37 5.57 10.00
CA SER A 34 13.65 6.84 9.94
C SER A 34 13.76 7.50 8.56
N ALA A 35 13.17 8.67 8.38
CA ALA A 35 13.29 9.47 7.16
C ALA A 35 14.42 10.51 7.23
N ALA A 36 15.08 10.67 8.38
CA ALA A 36 16.15 11.67 8.56
C ALA A 36 17.31 11.51 7.55
N PRO A 37 17.81 10.29 7.23
CA PRO A 37 18.84 10.13 6.20
C PRO A 37 18.41 10.65 4.83
N TYR A 38 17.13 10.48 4.46
CA TYR A 38 16.59 10.99 3.20
C TYR A 38 16.48 12.52 3.21
N VAL A 39 16.05 13.12 4.32
CA VAL A 39 15.99 14.58 4.48
C VAL A 39 17.36 15.23 4.27
N GLU A 40 18.43 14.63 4.80
CA GLU A 40 19.79 15.15 4.63
C GLU A 40 20.25 15.10 3.17
N VAL A 41 19.95 14.02 2.45
CA VAL A 41 20.26 13.91 1.02
C VAL A 41 19.46 14.93 0.20
N ILE A 42 18.18 15.12 0.49
CA ILE A 42 17.32 16.12 -0.17
C ILE A 42 17.85 17.53 0.05
N LYS A 43 18.22 17.88 1.29
CA LYS A 43 18.79 19.20 1.62
C LYS A 43 20.12 19.44 0.91
N LYS A 44 20.97 18.42 0.82
CA LYS A 44 22.25 18.50 0.11
C LYS A 44 22.06 18.71 -1.39
N ALA A 45 21.05 18.05 -1.99
CA ALA A 45 20.71 18.22 -3.41
C ALA A 45 20.06 19.59 -3.69
N GLY A 46 19.25 20.07 -2.75
CA GLY A 46 18.44 21.28 -2.91
C GLY A 46 17.16 21.05 -3.73
N THR A 47 16.33 22.09 -3.84
CA THR A 47 15.10 22.06 -4.65
C THR A 47 15.13 23.15 -5.71
N ALA A 48 14.48 22.88 -6.84
CA ALA A 48 14.33 23.83 -7.94
C ALA A 48 12.85 24.12 -8.18
N ALA A 49 12.49 25.40 -8.28
CA ALA A 49 11.14 25.80 -8.66
C ALA A 49 10.89 25.48 -10.14
N GLN A 50 9.67 25.06 -10.45
CA GLN A 50 9.22 24.79 -11.81
C GLN A 50 8.14 25.79 -12.23
N GLU A 51 8.06 26.08 -13.52
CA GLU A 51 7.08 27.01 -14.13
C GLU A 51 5.68 26.36 -14.23
N ALA A 52 5.17 25.85 -13.11
CA ALA A 52 3.84 25.26 -13.01
C ALA A 52 3.27 25.50 -11.60
N PRO A 53 1.97 25.80 -11.49
CA PRO A 53 1.34 25.91 -10.17
C PRO A 53 1.33 24.54 -9.48
N ARG A 54 1.61 24.52 -8.18
CA ARG A 54 1.40 23.31 -7.37
C ARG A 54 -0.09 22.97 -7.32
N ARG A 55 -0.38 21.69 -7.45
CA ARG A 55 -1.74 21.15 -7.33
C ARG A 55 -2.00 20.69 -5.90
N PHE A 56 -3.21 20.96 -5.44
CA PHE A 56 -3.70 20.55 -4.14
C PHE A 56 -5.05 19.84 -4.30
N PHE A 57 -5.25 18.80 -3.50
CA PHE A 57 -6.54 18.20 -3.23
C PHE A 57 -7.13 18.89 -2.01
N ASP A 58 -8.18 19.68 -2.24
CA ASP A 58 -8.92 20.38 -1.19
C ASP A 58 -10.03 19.49 -0.66
N VAL A 59 -9.91 19.10 0.61
CA VAL A 59 -10.96 18.33 1.29
C VAL A 59 -12.15 19.24 1.56
N ARG A 60 -13.29 18.95 0.93
CA ARG A 60 -14.50 19.78 1.03
C ARG A 60 -15.51 19.28 2.05
N GLU A 61 -15.45 17.98 2.36
CA GLU A 61 -16.33 17.31 3.30
C GLU A 61 -15.57 16.23 4.08
N PRO A 62 -16.02 15.88 5.29
CA PRO A 62 -15.44 14.79 6.06
C PRO A 62 -15.50 13.44 5.32
N ILE A 63 -14.36 12.77 5.21
CA ILE A 63 -14.25 11.38 4.75
C ILE A 63 -13.76 10.55 5.93
N HIS A 64 -14.35 9.39 6.18
CA HIS A 64 -13.85 8.49 7.22
C HIS A 64 -13.89 7.04 6.79
N LEU A 65 -12.94 6.27 7.33
CA LEU A 65 -12.84 4.84 7.18
C LEU A 65 -12.59 4.23 8.55
N GLU A 66 -13.43 3.29 8.95
CA GLU A 66 -13.26 2.51 10.16
C GLU A 66 -13.14 1.03 9.81
N SER A 67 -12.09 0.41 10.31
CA SER A 67 -11.91 -1.04 10.23
C SER A 67 -12.59 -1.72 11.42
N LYS A 68 -13.00 -2.97 11.24
CA LYS A 68 -13.59 -3.76 12.34
C LYS A 68 -12.62 -4.04 13.49
N SER A 69 -11.31 -3.93 13.27
CA SER A 69 -10.28 -4.00 14.31
C SER A 69 -10.20 -2.73 15.16
N GLY A 70 -11.00 -1.70 14.85
CA GLY A 70 -11.04 -0.43 15.57
C GLY A 70 -9.96 0.56 15.13
N SER A 71 -9.29 0.34 13.99
CA SER A 71 -8.49 1.39 13.33
C SER A 71 -9.41 2.35 12.62
N LEU A 72 -9.20 3.65 12.82
CA LEU A 72 -10.00 4.73 12.27
C LEU A 72 -9.09 5.72 11.54
N LEU A 73 -9.49 6.13 10.34
CA LEU A 73 -8.89 7.22 9.59
C LEU A 73 -10.00 8.21 9.23
N VAL A 74 -9.82 9.48 9.58
CA VAL A 74 -10.74 10.57 9.25
C VAL A 74 -9.94 11.65 8.51
N LEU A 75 -10.49 12.16 7.41
CA LEU A 75 -9.96 13.30 6.68
C LEU A 75 -10.99 14.43 6.73
N LEU A 76 -10.63 15.53 7.38
CA LEU A 76 -11.50 16.69 7.57
C LEU A 76 -11.06 17.88 6.70
N PRO A 77 -11.98 18.77 6.30
CA PRO A 77 -11.62 20.05 5.69
C PRO A 77 -10.70 20.88 6.60
N ASP A 78 -9.56 21.31 6.06
CA ASP A 78 -8.59 22.21 6.70
C ASP A 78 -7.81 22.94 5.58
N ASP A 79 -7.44 24.21 5.78
CA ASP A 79 -6.69 24.97 4.78
C ASP A 79 -5.18 24.65 4.78
N LYS A 80 -4.73 23.90 5.80
CA LYS A 80 -3.37 23.38 5.95
C LYS A 80 -3.34 21.86 5.80
N PHE A 81 -2.15 21.29 5.76
CA PHE A 81 -1.96 19.85 5.91
C PHE A 81 -1.64 19.54 7.37
N ARG A 82 -2.59 18.94 8.08
CA ARG A 82 -2.43 18.55 9.49
C ARG A 82 -2.57 17.04 9.63
N VAL A 83 -1.77 16.45 10.50
CA VAL A 83 -1.92 15.03 10.86
C VAL A 83 -1.95 14.89 12.39
N SER A 84 -2.96 14.19 12.89
CA SER A 84 -3.05 13.71 14.26
C SER A 84 -3.06 12.19 14.25
N CYS A 85 -2.23 11.57 15.09
CA CYS A 85 -2.13 10.13 15.18
C CYS A 85 -2.16 9.69 16.64
N THR A 86 -3.11 8.80 16.96
CA THR A 86 -3.11 7.98 18.16
C THR A 86 -2.59 6.59 17.79
N GLN A 87 -1.34 6.30 18.10
CA GLN A 87 -0.79 4.95 17.99
C GLN A 87 -1.12 4.19 19.28
N ALA A 88 -1.56 2.94 19.16
CA ALA A 88 -1.74 2.06 20.31
C ALA A 88 -1.38 0.63 19.90
N GLY A 89 -0.49 0.01 20.67
CA GLY A 89 -0.04 -1.36 20.45
C GLY A 89 -1.04 -2.42 20.90
N PRO A 90 -0.66 -3.71 20.82
CA PRO A 90 -1.45 -4.82 21.34
C PRO A 90 -1.92 -4.56 22.78
N ASN A 91 -3.21 -4.83 23.05
CA ASN A 91 -3.87 -4.55 24.33
C ASN A 91 -3.78 -3.07 24.78
N ASN A 92 -3.71 -2.13 23.84
CA ASN A 92 -3.58 -0.68 24.06
C ASN A 92 -2.29 -0.27 24.83
N ARG A 93 -1.26 -1.13 24.81
CA ARG A 93 0.03 -0.80 25.41
C ARG A 93 0.81 0.15 24.53
N PHE A 94 1.70 0.94 25.14
CA PHE A 94 2.48 1.98 24.47
C PHE A 94 1.61 2.99 23.71
N THR A 95 0.41 3.30 24.21
CA THR A 95 -0.46 4.29 23.55
C THR A 95 0.20 5.66 23.55
N GLN A 96 0.37 6.24 22.37
CA GLN A 96 1.00 7.54 22.15
C GLN A 96 0.12 8.39 21.24
N PHE A 97 0.20 9.70 21.43
CA PHE A 97 -0.51 10.67 20.61
C PHE A 97 0.42 11.78 20.17
N PHE A 98 0.39 12.12 18.89
CA PHE A 98 1.04 13.31 18.36
C PHE A 98 0.13 14.00 17.34
N SER A 99 0.20 15.33 17.26
CA SER A 99 -0.59 16.12 16.33
C SER A 99 0.16 17.37 15.91
N ALA A 100 0.29 17.60 14.61
CA ALA A 100 0.99 18.76 14.09
C ALA A 100 0.49 19.19 12.70
N GLU A 101 0.61 20.49 12.43
CA GLU A 101 0.61 21.01 11.06
C GLU A 101 1.95 20.66 10.40
N ILE A 102 1.90 20.03 9.24
CA ILE A 102 3.09 19.53 8.56
C ILE A 102 3.68 20.62 7.69
N SER A 103 4.90 21.03 8.05
CA SER A 103 5.75 21.91 7.26
C SER A 103 7.15 21.29 7.13
N PRO A 104 7.97 21.67 6.12
CA PRO A 104 9.32 21.11 5.99
C PRO A 104 10.16 21.25 7.27
N ALA A 105 10.11 22.41 7.92
CA ALA A 105 10.87 22.67 9.14
C ALA A 105 10.38 21.86 10.36
N LEU A 106 9.06 21.65 10.48
CA LEU A 106 8.51 20.79 11.53
C LEU A 106 8.82 19.33 11.24
N TYR A 107 8.63 18.88 10.00
CA TYR A 107 8.90 17.50 9.60
C TYR A 107 10.35 17.11 9.88
N GLU A 108 11.31 17.91 9.43
CA GLU A 108 12.74 17.68 9.66
C GLU A 108 13.09 17.52 11.14
N ARG A 109 12.54 18.40 12.00
CA ARG A 109 12.88 18.43 13.43
C ARG A 109 12.15 17.35 14.23
N GLU A 110 10.89 17.09 13.91
CA GLU A 110 9.95 16.45 14.83
C GLU A 110 9.34 15.15 14.31
N ILE A 111 9.49 14.82 13.03
CA ILE A 111 8.88 13.63 12.42
C ILE A 111 9.94 12.77 11.74
N ALA A 112 10.77 13.36 10.88
CA ALA A 112 11.80 12.66 10.13
C ALA A 112 12.73 11.78 10.98
N PRO A 113 13.13 12.17 12.21
CA PRO A 113 13.99 11.34 13.05
C PRO A 113 13.28 10.16 13.73
N ALA A 114 11.95 10.04 13.67
CA ALA A 114 11.23 8.98 14.35
C ALA A 114 11.43 7.63 13.64
N ARG A 115 12.04 6.67 14.34
CA ARG A 115 12.40 5.37 13.77
C ARG A 115 11.21 4.41 13.73
N THR A 116 11.27 3.49 12.77
CA THR A 116 10.35 2.38 12.68
C THR A 116 10.43 1.47 13.89
N PHE A 117 9.32 0.81 14.17
CA PHE A 117 9.20 -0.06 15.31
C PHE A 117 8.37 -1.29 14.97
N VAL A 118 8.68 -2.39 15.64
CA VAL A 118 7.99 -3.68 15.47
C VAL A 118 7.71 -4.31 16.83
N TYR A 119 6.61 -5.05 16.94
CA TYR A 119 6.36 -5.93 18.07
C TYR A 119 7.03 -7.28 17.81
N TYR A 120 7.89 -7.72 18.71
CA TYR A 120 8.65 -8.96 18.57
C TYR A 120 7.75 -10.16 18.28
N GLU A 121 6.61 -10.23 18.96
CA GLU A 121 5.63 -11.31 18.82
C GLU A 121 5.00 -11.35 17.41
N GLU A 122 4.92 -10.22 16.71
CA GLU A 122 4.40 -10.13 15.34
C GLU A 122 5.45 -10.53 14.31
N VAL A 123 6.72 -10.21 14.56
CA VAL A 123 7.82 -10.47 13.62
C VAL A 123 8.51 -11.82 13.82
N ALA A 124 8.38 -12.45 14.99
CA ALA A 124 9.04 -13.72 15.29
C ALA A 124 8.74 -14.83 14.24
N PRO A 125 7.49 -15.04 13.78
CA PRO A 125 7.21 -16.02 12.73
C PRO A 125 7.84 -15.67 11.38
N LEU A 126 8.01 -14.38 11.07
CA LEU A 126 8.66 -13.91 9.84
C LEU A 126 10.18 -14.09 9.91
N MET A 127 10.77 -13.90 11.10
CA MET A 127 12.18 -14.18 11.35
C MET A 127 12.50 -15.67 11.17
N GLU A 128 11.65 -16.57 11.70
CA GLU A 128 11.78 -18.02 11.52
C GLU A 128 11.74 -18.44 10.04
N LYS A 129 10.97 -17.71 9.22
CA LYS A 129 10.88 -17.90 7.77
C LYS A 129 11.97 -17.19 6.96
N ASN A 130 12.96 -16.56 7.61
CA ASN A 130 14.02 -15.77 6.97
C ASN A 130 13.51 -14.61 6.09
N LEU A 131 12.38 -13.98 6.44
CA LEU A 131 11.76 -12.89 5.66
C LEU A 131 12.22 -11.49 6.08
N ILE A 132 12.87 -11.32 7.24
CA ILE A 132 13.36 -10.02 7.76
C ILE A 132 14.89 -10.03 7.80
N LYS A 133 15.53 -10.16 6.63
CA LYS A 133 17.00 -10.27 6.56
C LYS A 133 17.74 -8.95 6.84
N GLY A 134 17.07 -7.82 6.64
CA GLY A 134 17.64 -6.48 6.84
C GLY A 134 17.33 -5.83 8.20
N GLY A 135 16.43 -6.41 9.00
CA GLY A 135 16.01 -5.83 10.27
C GLY A 135 17.02 -6.06 11.38
N SER A 136 17.34 -5.01 12.14
CA SER A 136 18.24 -5.05 13.29
C SER A 136 17.91 -3.93 14.28
N LEU A 137 18.52 -3.97 15.48
CA LEU A 137 18.37 -2.87 16.46
C LEU A 137 19.04 -1.55 16.02
N GLU A 138 19.80 -1.58 14.93
CA GLU A 138 20.39 -0.38 14.29
C GLU A 138 19.35 0.41 13.49
N ASN A 139 18.32 -0.27 12.98
CA ASN A 139 17.36 0.31 12.03
C ASN A 139 15.89 0.09 12.41
N ALA A 140 15.62 -0.46 13.60
CA ALA A 140 14.27 -0.61 14.12
C ALA A 140 14.28 -0.62 15.66
N ILE A 141 13.21 -0.10 16.25
CA ILE A 141 12.90 -0.27 17.66
C ILE A 141 12.07 -1.55 17.81
N VAL A 142 12.49 -2.47 18.68
CA VAL A 142 11.79 -3.74 18.90
C VAL A 142 11.09 -3.70 20.25
N VAL A 143 9.78 -3.82 20.26
CA VAL A 143 8.98 -3.90 21.48
C VAL A 143 8.70 -5.36 21.81
N ARG A 144 9.01 -5.81 23.02
CA ARG A 144 8.73 -7.19 23.48
C ARG A 144 8.15 -7.15 24.89
N GLY A 145 6.89 -7.55 25.04
CA GLY A 145 6.19 -7.34 26.31
C GLY A 145 6.21 -5.86 26.72
N ASP A 146 6.74 -5.54 27.90
CA ASP A 146 6.85 -4.16 28.43
C ASP A 146 8.20 -3.50 28.08
N ALA A 147 9.11 -4.25 27.44
CA ALA A 147 10.44 -3.77 27.13
C ALA A 147 10.50 -3.13 25.74
N VAL A 148 11.17 -1.98 25.66
CA VAL A 148 11.56 -1.35 24.41
C VAL A 148 13.05 -1.62 24.20
N LEU A 149 13.37 -2.39 23.17
CA LEU A 149 14.72 -2.80 22.79
C LEU A 149 15.16 -1.96 21.59
N SER A 150 16.22 -1.19 21.76
CA SER A 150 16.81 -0.37 20.70
C SER A 150 18.27 -0.12 21.03
N LYS A 151 19.11 0.15 20.02
CA LYS A 151 20.52 0.46 20.26
C LYS A 151 20.71 1.74 21.08
N GLU A 152 19.87 2.73 20.80
CA GLU A 152 19.85 4.04 21.46
C GLU A 152 18.45 4.28 22.03
N PRO A 153 18.33 5.06 23.14
CA PRO A 153 17.03 5.42 23.70
C PRO A 153 16.07 6.01 22.67
N LEU A 154 14.78 6.04 23.01
CA LEU A 154 13.80 6.71 22.17
C LEU A 154 14.21 8.17 21.94
N ARG A 155 14.16 8.60 20.68
CA ARG A 155 14.46 9.97 20.24
C ARG A 155 13.37 10.94 20.71
N PHE A 156 12.14 10.42 20.88
CA PHE A 156 10.99 11.14 21.40
C PHE A 156 10.18 10.24 22.34
N ALA A 157 9.53 10.83 23.34
CA ALA A 157 8.64 10.07 24.23
C ALA A 157 7.45 9.44 23.47
N ASP A 158 7.05 10.09 22.38
CA ASP A 158 5.97 9.76 21.45
C ASP A 158 6.49 9.30 20.07
N GLU A 159 7.68 8.68 20.02
CA GLU A 159 8.36 8.27 18.77
C GLU A 159 7.51 7.34 17.90
N PHE A 160 6.69 6.45 18.47
CA PHE A 160 5.84 5.53 17.70
C PHE A 160 4.70 6.26 17.00
N ALA A 161 4.08 7.25 17.66
CA ALA A 161 3.05 8.08 17.04
C ALA A 161 3.63 8.98 15.93
N ARG A 162 4.82 9.55 16.15
CA ARG A 162 5.54 10.35 15.15
C ARG A 162 5.93 9.51 13.93
N HIS A 163 6.42 8.30 14.16
CA HIS A 163 6.74 7.38 13.06
C HIS A 163 5.49 6.98 12.27
N LYS A 164 4.35 6.75 12.93
CA LYS A 164 3.10 6.49 12.19
C LYS A 164 2.63 7.70 11.38
N ILE A 165 2.91 8.92 11.82
CA ILE A 165 2.67 10.12 11.01
C ILE A 165 3.62 10.16 9.81
N LEU A 166 4.89 9.78 9.98
CA LEU A 166 5.85 9.63 8.88
C LEU A 166 5.30 8.64 7.83
N ASP A 167 4.84 7.46 8.24
CA ASP A 167 4.22 6.45 7.36
C ASP A 167 3.02 7.03 6.61
N ILE A 168 2.09 7.67 7.33
CA ILE A 168 0.88 8.29 6.75
C ILE A 168 1.23 9.33 5.68
N ILE A 169 2.24 10.18 5.93
CA ILE A 169 2.68 11.19 4.95
C ILE A 169 3.24 10.51 3.69
N GLY A 170 3.98 9.40 3.85
CA GLY A 170 4.50 8.60 2.75
C GLY A 170 3.40 7.91 1.94
N ASP A 171 2.44 7.28 2.60
CA ASP A 171 1.29 6.62 1.97
C ASP A 171 0.44 7.61 1.17
N ILE A 172 0.13 8.76 1.76
CA ILE A 172 -0.66 9.81 1.11
C ILE A 172 0.06 10.41 -0.10
N ALA A 173 1.39 10.41 -0.12
CA ALA A 173 2.15 10.90 -1.28
C ALA A 173 1.88 10.07 -2.55
N LEU A 174 1.44 8.81 -2.43
CA LEU A 174 1.07 7.95 -3.57
C LEU A 174 -0.14 8.47 -4.36
N ILE A 175 -0.96 9.34 -3.77
CA ILE A 175 -2.08 9.99 -4.48
C ILE A 175 -1.55 10.89 -5.61
N GLY A 176 -0.30 11.35 -5.53
CA GLY A 176 0.33 12.19 -6.56
C GLY A 176 -0.12 13.65 -6.54
N THR A 177 -0.86 14.07 -5.52
CA THR A 177 -1.18 15.48 -5.25
C THR A 177 -1.12 15.76 -3.76
N ARG A 178 -0.77 17.00 -3.37
CA ARG A 178 -0.73 17.41 -1.97
C ARG A 178 -2.15 17.56 -1.42
N ILE A 179 -2.36 17.20 -0.16
CA ILE A 179 -3.65 17.36 0.51
C ILE A 179 -3.66 18.67 1.31
N ARG A 180 -4.76 19.42 1.24
CA ARG A 180 -5.17 20.41 2.25
C ARG A 180 -6.36 19.84 3.01
N GLY A 181 -6.13 19.53 4.28
CA GLY A 181 -7.01 18.75 5.12
C GLY A 181 -6.32 18.27 6.39
N HIS A 182 -7.13 17.85 7.35
CA HIS A 182 -6.67 17.30 8.61
C HIS A 182 -6.92 15.79 8.65
N ILE A 183 -5.85 15.00 8.60
CA ILE A 183 -5.89 13.56 8.81
C ILE A 183 -5.88 13.27 10.31
N ILE A 184 -6.87 12.54 10.80
CA ILE A 184 -6.93 12.00 12.16
C ILE A 184 -6.90 10.48 12.05
N ALA A 185 -5.85 9.87 12.58
CA ALA A 185 -5.64 8.44 12.56
C ALA A 185 -5.64 7.87 13.99
N VAL A 186 -6.39 6.80 14.23
CA VAL A 186 -6.39 6.05 15.49
C VAL A 186 -6.06 4.60 15.18
N LYS A 187 -5.05 4.05 15.85
CA LYS A 187 -4.45 2.75 15.55
C LYS A 187 -4.15 2.59 14.05
N PRO A 188 -3.50 3.57 13.40
CA PRO A 188 -3.16 3.41 11.99
C PRO A 188 -2.20 2.24 11.84
N GLY A 189 -2.53 1.36 10.91
CA GLY A 189 -1.63 0.40 10.34
C GLY A 189 -2.01 0.26 8.87
N HIS A 190 -1.07 -0.18 8.03
CA HIS A 190 -1.48 -0.70 6.74
C HIS A 190 -2.46 -1.81 7.03
N PRO A 191 -3.70 -1.76 6.50
CA PRO A 191 -4.69 -2.73 6.90
C PRO A 191 -4.11 -4.12 6.60
N PRO A 192 -3.91 -5.02 7.57
CA PRO A 192 -4.25 -6.38 7.26
C PRO A 192 -5.78 -6.31 7.17
N GLY A 193 -6.32 -6.12 5.96
CA GLY A 193 -7.77 -6.19 5.80
C GLY A 193 -8.23 -7.45 6.51
N GLU A 194 -9.37 -7.45 7.20
CA GLU A 194 -9.82 -8.69 7.84
C GLU A 194 -9.92 -9.79 6.77
N GLY A 195 -9.03 -10.78 6.87
CA GLY A 195 -8.82 -11.80 5.84
C GLY A 195 -8.16 -11.32 4.55
N GLY A 196 -7.93 -10.01 4.35
CA GLY A 196 -7.16 -9.42 3.26
C GLY A 196 -5.69 -9.83 3.30
N LEU A 197 -5.00 -9.61 2.18
CA LEU A 197 -3.64 -10.07 1.96
C LEU A 197 -2.78 -8.88 1.55
N ASP A 198 -1.65 -8.68 2.23
CA ASP A 198 -0.63 -7.74 1.78
C ASP A 198 0.14 -8.29 0.56
N ILE A 199 1.04 -7.48 0.01
CA ILE A 199 1.81 -7.86 -1.19
C ILE A 199 2.68 -9.10 -0.96
N ASN A 200 3.21 -9.31 0.25
CA ASN A 200 4.06 -10.46 0.55
C ASN A 200 3.22 -11.75 0.55
N GLN A 201 2.05 -11.70 1.19
CA GLN A 201 1.10 -12.81 1.20
C GLN A 201 0.55 -13.10 -0.21
N VAL A 202 0.29 -12.07 -1.00
CA VAL A 202 -0.07 -12.22 -2.43
C VAL A 202 1.05 -12.92 -3.20
N MET A 203 2.32 -12.54 -2.99
CA MET A 203 3.48 -13.17 -3.64
C MET A 203 3.76 -14.60 -3.15
N GLU A 204 3.36 -14.97 -1.94
CA GLU A 204 3.42 -16.36 -1.46
C GLU A 204 2.39 -17.25 -2.18
N ILE A 205 1.22 -16.70 -2.50
CA ILE A 205 0.12 -17.42 -3.16
C ILE A 205 0.31 -17.46 -4.67
N LEU A 206 0.56 -16.30 -5.29
CA LEU A 206 0.71 -16.16 -6.74
C LEU A 206 2.17 -16.35 -7.17
N PRO A 207 2.42 -17.10 -8.26
CA PRO A 207 3.77 -17.23 -8.81
C PRO A 207 4.27 -15.98 -9.54
N HIS A 208 3.35 -15.06 -9.89
CA HIS A 208 3.66 -13.85 -10.65
C HIS A 208 4.60 -12.91 -9.89
N ARG A 209 5.51 -12.26 -10.63
CA ARG A 209 6.43 -11.22 -10.12
C ARG A 209 6.42 -10.04 -11.07
N PHE A 210 6.97 -8.91 -10.63
CA PHE A 210 7.20 -7.77 -11.51
C PHE A 210 7.92 -8.22 -12.80
N PRO A 211 7.51 -7.74 -13.99
CA PRO A 211 6.50 -6.71 -14.24
C PRO A 211 5.05 -7.24 -14.42
N PHE A 212 4.79 -8.51 -14.11
CA PHE A 212 3.52 -9.17 -14.44
C PHE A 212 2.61 -9.45 -13.24
N LEU A 213 3.07 -9.24 -12.01
CA LEU A 213 2.19 -9.21 -10.83
C LEU A 213 1.36 -7.92 -10.87
N MET A 214 0.06 -8.04 -11.09
CA MET A 214 -0.89 -6.94 -11.29
C MET A 214 -1.68 -6.61 -10.02
N VAL A 215 -1.60 -7.40 -8.95
CA VAL A 215 -2.40 -7.14 -7.74
C VAL A 215 -1.46 -6.70 -6.64
N ASP A 216 -1.69 -5.51 -6.10
CA ASP A 216 -0.86 -4.95 -5.03
C ASP A 216 -1.26 -5.50 -3.66
N ARG A 217 -2.56 -5.76 -3.48
CA ARG A 217 -3.12 -6.32 -2.24
C ARG A 217 -4.52 -6.86 -2.43
N ILE A 218 -4.95 -7.70 -1.49
CA ILE A 218 -6.35 -8.08 -1.30
C ILE A 218 -6.92 -7.30 -0.13
N LEU A 219 -7.98 -6.54 -0.37
CA LEU A 219 -8.65 -5.72 0.64
C LEU A 219 -9.47 -6.58 1.61
N GLY A 220 -10.04 -7.68 1.12
CA GLY A 220 -10.83 -8.58 1.94
C GLY A 220 -11.56 -9.63 1.13
N PHE A 221 -12.22 -10.51 1.87
CA PHE A 221 -13.06 -11.58 1.33
C PHE A 221 -14.45 -11.45 1.92
N GLU A 222 -15.47 -11.71 1.11
CA GLU A 222 -16.85 -11.83 1.59
C GLU A 222 -17.25 -13.31 1.47
N GLY A 223 -17.26 -14.00 2.61
CA GLY A 223 -17.45 -15.44 2.66
C GLY A 223 -16.34 -16.22 1.95
N GLU A 224 -16.72 -17.30 1.27
CA GLU A 224 -15.82 -18.16 0.49
C GLU A 224 -15.91 -17.91 -1.02
N THR A 225 -16.80 -17.02 -1.46
CA THR A 225 -17.17 -16.88 -2.87
C THR A 225 -16.84 -15.51 -3.47
N LYS A 226 -16.42 -14.54 -2.66
CA LYS A 226 -16.05 -13.21 -3.16
C LYS A 226 -14.75 -12.69 -2.56
N CYS A 227 -14.02 -11.91 -3.36
CA CYS A 227 -12.77 -11.28 -2.98
C CYS A 227 -12.63 -9.93 -3.69
N THR A 228 -12.07 -8.95 -2.99
CA THR A 228 -11.74 -7.65 -3.58
C THR A 228 -10.23 -7.42 -3.51
N GLY A 229 -9.59 -7.29 -4.67
CA GLY A 229 -8.21 -6.86 -4.82
C GLY A 229 -8.09 -5.38 -5.16
N MET A 230 -6.87 -4.86 -5.11
CA MET A 230 -6.55 -3.49 -5.43
C MET A 230 -5.27 -3.43 -6.27
N LYS A 231 -5.27 -2.56 -7.28
CA LYS A 231 -4.10 -2.13 -8.04
C LYS A 231 -4.04 -0.59 -8.04
N ALA A 232 -2.97 -0.02 -7.52
CA ALA A 232 -2.61 1.36 -7.79
C ALA A 232 -1.99 1.45 -9.19
N VAL A 233 -2.56 2.27 -10.07
CA VAL A 233 -2.08 2.46 -11.44
C VAL A 233 -1.10 3.63 -11.44
N THR A 234 0.19 3.35 -11.59
CA THR A 234 1.23 4.39 -11.49
C THR A 234 1.86 4.67 -12.85
N VAL A 235 2.27 5.92 -13.10
CA VAL A 235 2.91 6.29 -14.38
C VAL A 235 4.21 5.51 -14.65
N ASN A 236 4.83 4.97 -13.60
CA ASN A 236 6.07 4.21 -13.66
C ASN A 236 5.89 2.78 -14.18
N GLU A 237 4.66 2.35 -14.50
CA GLU A 237 4.45 1.00 -14.99
C GLU A 237 5.00 0.80 -16.40
N PRO A 238 5.72 -0.31 -16.65
CA PRO A 238 6.55 -0.48 -17.84
C PRO A 238 5.74 -0.47 -19.14
N PHE A 239 4.45 -0.80 -19.08
CA PHE A 239 3.60 -0.79 -20.26
C PHE A 239 3.24 0.62 -20.75
N PHE A 240 3.30 1.66 -19.91
CA PHE A 240 2.97 3.03 -20.35
C PHE A 240 4.01 3.62 -21.31
N ALA A 241 5.25 3.11 -21.32
CA ALA A 241 6.27 3.53 -22.27
C ALA A 241 5.90 3.18 -23.73
N GLY A 242 5.17 2.07 -23.94
CA GLY A 242 4.81 1.57 -25.28
C GLY A 242 3.32 1.62 -25.61
N HIS A 243 2.43 1.61 -24.61
CA HIS A 243 0.98 1.49 -24.81
C HIS A 243 0.31 2.86 -25.04
N PHE A 244 0.66 3.49 -26.17
CA PHE A 244 0.33 4.85 -26.62
C PHE A 244 1.25 5.95 -26.05
N PRO A 245 2.40 6.23 -26.71
CA PRO A 245 3.26 7.35 -26.33
C PRO A 245 2.51 8.69 -26.28
N GLY A 246 2.65 9.42 -25.17
CA GLY A 246 1.96 10.70 -24.94
C GLY A 246 0.50 10.59 -24.49
N HIS A 247 -0.06 9.36 -24.41
CA HIS A 247 -1.43 9.12 -23.93
C HIS A 247 -1.49 7.84 -23.08
N PRO A 248 -0.99 7.88 -21.83
CA PRO A 248 -0.78 6.67 -21.02
C PRO A 248 -2.11 6.06 -20.57
N VAL A 249 -2.58 5.04 -21.29
CA VAL A 249 -3.79 4.26 -20.94
C VAL A 249 -3.37 2.87 -20.50
N MET A 250 -3.94 2.31 -19.43
CA MET A 250 -3.63 0.93 -19.03
C MET A 250 -4.23 -0.05 -20.04
N PRO A 251 -3.46 -1.00 -20.59
CA PRO A 251 -3.98 -2.00 -21.52
C PRO A 251 -5.13 -2.80 -20.93
N GLY A 252 -6.24 -2.92 -21.68
CA GLY A 252 -7.41 -3.68 -21.23
C GLY A 252 -7.08 -5.14 -20.89
N VAL A 253 -6.18 -5.76 -21.65
CA VAL A 253 -5.70 -7.12 -21.37
C VAL A 253 -5.00 -7.25 -20.00
N LEU A 254 -4.33 -6.20 -19.52
CA LEU A 254 -3.72 -6.20 -18.19
C LEU A 254 -4.75 -5.99 -17.08
N GLN A 255 -5.89 -5.34 -17.37
CA GLN A 255 -7.02 -5.32 -16.45
C GLN A 255 -7.63 -6.73 -16.30
N ILE A 256 -7.76 -7.49 -17.39
CA ILE A 256 -8.18 -8.90 -17.35
C ILE A 256 -7.17 -9.74 -16.55
N GLU A 257 -5.87 -9.54 -16.78
CA GLU A 257 -4.83 -10.23 -16.01
C GLU A 257 -4.96 -9.95 -14.50
N ALA A 258 -5.21 -8.68 -14.12
CA ALA A 258 -5.44 -8.30 -12.74
C ALA A 258 -6.68 -9.01 -12.15
N MET A 259 -7.79 -9.07 -12.90
CA MET A 259 -8.98 -9.85 -12.54
C MET A 259 -8.65 -11.34 -12.34
N ALA A 260 -7.86 -11.92 -13.25
CA ALA A 260 -7.47 -13.32 -13.21
C ALA A 260 -6.64 -13.66 -11.97
N GLN A 261 -5.74 -12.77 -11.57
CA GLN A 261 -4.93 -12.91 -10.37
C GLN A 261 -5.77 -12.84 -9.07
N VAL A 262 -6.70 -11.89 -8.97
CA VAL A 262 -7.62 -11.81 -7.82
C VAL A 262 -8.52 -13.04 -7.73
N ALA A 263 -9.10 -13.47 -8.85
CA ALA A 263 -9.91 -14.68 -8.91
C ALA A 263 -9.11 -15.94 -8.52
N SER A 264 -7.84 -16.02 -8.97
CA SER A 264 -6.95 -17.14 -8.63
C SER A 264 -6.66 -17.22 -7.12
N ILE A 265 -6.45 -16.07 -6.45
CA ILE A 265 -6.27 -16.04 -4.99
C ILE A 265 -7.51 -16.57 -4.26
N LEU A 266 -8.70 -16.12 -4.67
CA LEU A 266 -9.97 -16.60 -4.13
C LEU A 266 -10.15 -18.12 -4.30
N LEU A 267 -9.76 -18.63 -5.48
CA LEU A 267 -9.78 -20.05 -5.80
C LEU A 267 -8.80 -20.89 -4.97
N MET A 268 -7.57 -20.42 -4.77
CA MET A 268 -6.56 -21.12 -3.96
C MET A 268 -6.97 -21.19 -2.49
N LYS A 269 -7.63 -20.15 -1.97
CA LYS A 269 -8.20 -20.15 -0.61
C LYS A 269 -9.28 -21.23 -0.45
N LEU A 270 -10.16 -21.40 -1.43
CA LEU A 270 -11.19 -22.45 -1.43
C LEU A 270 -10.59 -23.86 -1.53
N ALA A 271 -9.56 -24.03 -2.35
CA ALA A 271 -8.93 -25.33 -2.59
C ALA A 271 -8.17 -25.90 -1.37
N LYS A 272 -7.85 -25.07 -0.37
CA LYS A 272 -7.06 -25.44 0.83
C LYS A 272 -5.79 -26.26 0.52
N SER A 273 -5.24 -26.11 -0.68
CA SER A 273 -4.07 -26.85 -1.15
C SER A 273 -3.13 -25.92 -1.89
N ALA A 274 -1.88 -25.86 -1.42
CA ALA A 274 -0.79 -25.11 -2.04
C ALA A 274 -0.18 -25.83 -3.26
N SER A 275 -0.61 -27.06 -3.58
CA SER A 275 -0.01 -27.90 -4.62
C SER A 275 -0.63 -27.74 -6.02
N ARG A 276 -1.60 -26.83 -6.19
CA ARG A 276 -2.33 -26.65 -7.46
C ARG A 276 -2.18 -25.23 -8.00
N ILE A 277 -1.95 -25.11 -9.30
CA ILE A 277 -1.91 -23.83 -10.01
C ILE A 277 -3.21 -23.68 -10.80
N GLY A 278 -3.86 -22.53 -10.65
CA GLY A 278 -4.98 -22.12 -11.50
C GLY A 278 -4.46 -21.62 -12.83
N TYR A 279 -4.78 -22.31 -13.92
CA TYR A 279 -4.54 -21.88 -15.28
C TYR A 279 -5.77 -21.14 -15.81
N PHE A 280 -5.56 -19.90 -16.25
CA PHE A 280 -6.56 -19.11 -16.93
C PHE A 280 -6.84 -19.71 -18.31
N MET A 281 -8.11 -20.08 -18.57
CA MET A 281 -8.52 -20.79 -19.80
C MET A 281 -9.19 -19.89 -20.82
N SER A 282 -10.16 -19.10 -20.37
CA SER A 282 -10.95 -18.22 -21.24
C SER A 282 -11.48 -17.04 -20.46
N ALA A 283 -11.70 -15.94 -21.19
CA ALA A 283 -12.56 -14.85 -20.76
C ALA A 283 -13.72 -14.72 -21.74
N ASP A 284 -14.92 -14.70 -21.19
CA ASP A 284 -16.17 -14.49 -21.91
C ASP A 284 -16.78 -13.15 -21.49
N ASP A 285 -17.67 -12.60 -22.33
CA ASP A 285 -18.45 -11.39 -22.04
C ASP A 285 -17.64 -10.16 -21.59
N VAL A 286 -16.37 -10.08 -22.03
CA VAL A 286 -15.45 -8.99 -21.67
C VAL A 286 -15.92 -7.65 -22.24
N LYS A 287 -15.97 -6.63 -21.38
CA LYS A 287 -16.27 -5.25 -21.77
C LYS A 287 -15.25 -4.29 -21.19
N PHE A 288 -14.72 -3.41 -22.03
CA PHE A 288 -13.93 -2.24 -21.63
C PHE A 288 -14.82 -1.01 -21.77
N ARG A 289 -15.21 -0.43 -20.64
CA ARG A 289 -16.22 0.63 -20.57
C ARG A 289 -15.59 2.01 -20.53
N LYS A 290 -14.45 2.16 -19.85
CA LYS A 290 -13.73 3.43 -19.69
C LYS A 290 -12.21 3.20 -19.69
N PRO A 291 -11.41 4.18 -20.17
CA PRO A 291 -9.97 4.13 -20.01
C PRO A 291 -9.58 4.24 -18.53
N VAL A 292 -8.44 3.64 -18.20
CA VAL A 292 -7.80 3.70 -16.88
C VAL A 292 -6.45 4.37 -17.06
N PHE A 293 -6.14 5.37 -16.23
CA PHE A 293 -4.98 6.24 -16.35
C PHE A 293 -4.04 6.11 -15.14
N PRO A 294 -2.77 6.54 -15.27
CA PRO A 294 -1.92 6.79 -14.12
C PRO A 294 -2.59 7.71 -13.09
N GLY A 295 -2.53 7.31 -11.82
CA GLY A 295 -3.20 7.97 -10.70
C GLY A 295 -4.52 7.31 -10.30
N ASP A 296 -5.09 6.43 -11.13
CA ASP A 296 -6.29 5.68 -10.76
C ASP A 296 -5.95 4.56 -9.77
N THR A 297 -6.90 4.27 -8.86
CA THR A 297 -6.91 3.04 -8.07
C THR A 297 -7.97 2.11 -8.64
N LEU A 298 -7.53 0.95 -9.12
CA LEU A 298 -8.37 -0.09 -9.66
C LEU A 298 -8.79 -1.04 -8.53
N PHE A 299 -10.06 -0.99 -8.14
CA PHE A 299 -10.67 -1.98 -7.27
C PHE A 299 -11.15 -3.15 -8.12
N ILE A 300 -10.68 -4.36 -7.80
CA ILE A 300 -10.91 -5.55 -8.62
C ILE A 300 -11.78 -6.51 -7.82
N HIS A 301 -13.04 -6.64 -8.22
CA HIS A 301 -13.97 -7.56 -7.60
C HIS A 301 -13.96 -8.89 -8.34
N ALA A 302 -13.91 -9.99 -7.60
CA ALA A 302 -14.07 -11.33 -8.13
C ALA A 302 -15.13 -12.08 -7.33
N GLU A 303 -16.09 -12.68 -8.03
CA GLU A 303 -17.18 -13.48 -7.48
C GLU A 303 -17.24 -14.84 -8.18
N LEU A 304 -17.10 -15.93 -7.42
CA LEU A 304 -17.24 -17.27 -7.95
C LEU A 304 -18.69 -17.53 -8.35
N THR A 305 -18.92 -17.68 -9.65
CA THR A 305 -20.25 -18.02 -10.20
C THR A 305 -20.45 -19.52 -10.30
N LYS A 306 -19.36 -20.29 -10.42
CA LYS A 306 -19.42 -21.75 -10.50
C LYS A 306 -18.11 -22.39 -10.05
N ALA A 307 -18.21 -23.37 -9.15
CA ALA A 307 -17.11 -24.30 -8.86
C ALA A 307 -17.62 -25.73 -9.15
N ARG A 308 -17.11 -26.36 -10.22
CA ARG A 308 -17.47 -27.75 -10.57
C ARG A 308 -16.25 -28.64 -10.34
N SER A 309 -16.39 -29.59 -9.42
CA SER A 309 -15.60 -30.83 -9.35
C SER A 309 -14.07 -30.65 -9.37
N ASN A 310 -13.52 -29.91 -8.40
CA ASN A 310 -12.07 -29.75 -8.11
C ASN A 310 -11.14 -29.42 -9.30
N ARG A 311 -11.68 -29.12 -10.49
CA ARG A 311 -10.94 -29.02 -11.75
C ARG A 311 -11.29 -27.78 -12.56
N LEU A 312 -12.53 -27.28 -12.48
CA LEU A 312 -13.00 -26.12 -13.23
C LEU A 312 -13.69 -25.13 -12.31
N ALA A 313 -13.34 -23.86 -12.46
CA ALA A 313 -14.02 -22.77 -11.78
C ALA A 313 -14.29 -21.61 -12.73
N LYS A 314 -15.38 -20.89 -12.48
CA LYS A 314 -15.77 -19.68 -13.18
C LYS A 314 -15.97 -18.56 -12.16
N ALA A 315 -15.42 -17.39 -12.46
CA ALA A 315 -15.60 -16.18 -11.68
C ALA A 315 -16.13 -15.07 -12.59
N HIS A 316 -17.10 -14.30 -12.09
CA HIS A 316 -17.40 -13.00 -12.66
C HIS A 316 -16.46 -11.98 -12.02
N CYS A 317 -15.83 -11.13 -12.83
CA CYS A 317 -14.88 -10.15 -12.36
C CYS A 317 -15.19 -8.76 -12.93
N SER A 318 -14.92 -7.74 -12.12
CA SER A 318 -15.05 -6.34 -12.54
C SER A 318 -13.94 -5.49 -11.94
N CYS A 319 -13.55 -4.47 -12.70
CA CYS A 319 -12.65 -3.42 -12.28
C CYS A 319 -13.43 -2.12 -12.11
N VAL A 320 -13.24 -1.45 -10.99
CA VAL A 320 -13.93 -0.22 -10.60
C VAL A 320 -12.90 0.88 -10.31
N VAL A 321 -13.16 2.08 -10.83
CA VAL A 321 -12.41 3.30 -10.53
C VAL A 321 -13.44 4.39 -10.22
N ASN A 322 -13.29 5.08 -9.09
CA ASN A 322 -14.20 6.16 -8.65
C ASN A 322 -15.67 5.73 -8.75
N ASP A 323 -16.01 4.58 -8.16
CA ASP A 323 -17.35 3.97 -8.14
C ASP A 323 -17.96 3.63 -9.51
N ALA A 324 -17.18 3.69 -10.59
CA ALA A 324 -17.62 3.31 -11.92
C ALA A 324 -16.89 2.06 -12.42
N ILE A 325 -17.66 1.10 -12.95
CA ILE A 325 -17.09 -0.08 -13.63
C ILE A 325 -16.36 0.39 -14.90
N VAL A 326 -15.05 0.15 -14.95
CA VAL A 326 -14.18 0.48 -16.10
C VAL A 326 -13.98 -0.72 -17.02
N SER A 327 -13.98 -1.93 -16.47
CA SER A 327 -14.01 -3.17 -17.24
C SER A 327 -14.63 -4.32 -16.44
N GLU A 328 -15.10 -5.35 -17.14
CA GLU A 328 -15.66 -6.56 -16.54
C GLU A 328 -15.54 -7.74 -17.49
N GLY A 329 -15.67 -8.96 -16.96
CA GLY A 329 -15.67 -10.18 -17.74
C GLY A 329 -15.88 -11.42 -16.89
N ASP A 330 -16.19 -12.51 -17.57
CA ASP A 330 -16.41 -13.82 -16.98
C ASP A 330 -15.17 -14.70 -17.24
N LEU A 331 -14.43 -15.03 -16.19
CA LEU A 331 -13.16 -15.74 -16.30
C LEU A 331 -13.30 -17.20 -15.92
N MET A 332 -12.74 -18.10 -16.72
CA MET A 332 -12.71 -19.54 -16.47
C MET A 332 -11.30 -20.02 -16.18
N PHE A 333 -11.18 -20.89 -15.17
CA PHE A 333 -9.93 -21.45 -14.70
C PHE A 333 -9.98 -22.97 -14.62
N THR A 334 -8.84 -23.60 -14.84
CA THR A 334 -8.64 -25.01 -14.49
C THR A 334 -7.50 -25.17 -13.49
N PHE A 335 -7.58 -26.18 -12.62
CA PHE A 335 -6.50 -26.52 -11.71
C PHE A 335 -5.65 -27.64 -12.29
N LEU A 336 -4.34 -27.43 -12.33
CA LEU A 336 -3.34 -28.46 -12.59
C LEU A 336 -2.50 -28.67 -11.32
N ASP A 337 -2.18 -29.93 -11.02
CA ASP A 337 -1.22 -30.26 -9.97
C ASP A 337 0.18 -29.77 -10.42
N LYS A 338 0.96 -29.23 -9.47
CA LYS A 338 2.32 -28.71 -9.69
C LYS A 338 3.30 -29.78 -10.16
#